data_AF-A0A955TH90-F1
#
_entry.id   AF-A0A955TH90-F1
#
_cell.length_a   1.000
_cell.length_b   1.000
_cell.length_c   1.000
_cell.angle_alpha   90.00
_cell.angle_beta   90.00
_cell.angle_gamma   90.00
#
_symmetry.space_group_name_H-M   'P 1'
#
loop_
_entity.id
_entity.type
_entity.pdbx_description
1 polymer ?
#
loop_
_entity_poly.entity_id
_entity_poly.type
_entity_poly.pdbx_seq_one_letter_code
_entity_poly.pdbx_strand_id
1 'polypeptide(L)'
;MSFPTQGQSFSFEITLDSQGTPGEIQVNPTIAAGDFKIFRDGVLDGNLDTLPSVVDASHGVVKVTVSSTETTGVGRVCIQAKDQAGSEWFGNSWTFFLETPRAEPGQGAPPASATTQEKVDYLYATAIGKKTNDASHVKIYAADGTTVLFKLPINESGGTTTAGTAVSGP
;
A
#
# COMPACT_ATOMS: atom_id res chain seq x y z
N MET A 1 -0.62 -8.09 -10.59
CA MET A 1 0.58 -7.46 -10.02
C MET A 1 0.09 -6.49 -8.97
N SER A 2 0.45 -6.67 -7.69
CA SER A 2 0.05 -5.75 -6.61
C SER A 2 1.14 -4.70 -6.42
N PHE A 3 0.74 -3.46 -6.17
CA PHE A 3 1.68 -2.41 -5.79
C PHE A 3 2.22 -2.64 -4.37
N PRO A 4 3.46 -2.23 -4.07
CA PRO A 4 3.96 -2.18 -2.70
C PRO A 4 2.98 -1.41 -1.81
N THR A 5 2.50 -2.08 -0.76
CA THR A 5 1.47 -1.55 0.15
C THR A 5 2.01 -1.60 1.58
N GLN A 6 1.70 -0.59 2.40
CA GLN A 6 2.17 -0.58 3.79
C GLN A 6 1.66 -1.81 4.56
N GLY A 7 2.51 -2.34 5.42
CA GLY A 7 2.20 -3.52 6.23
C GLY A 7 2.10 -4.83 5.44
N GLN A 8 2.44 -4.84 4.15
CA GLN A 8 2.56 -6.05 3.34
C GLN A 8 4.02 -6.27 2.94
N SER A 9 4.44 -7.54 2.90
CA SER A 9 5.73 -7.91 2.35
C SER A 9 5.69 -7.87 0.82
N PHE A 10 6.79 -7.51 0.18
CA PHE A 10 6.93 -7.63 -1.27
C PHE A 10 8.36 -8.00 -1.65
N SER A 11 8.55 -8.52 -2.86
CA SER A 11 9.87 -8.85 -3.41
C SER A 11 10.04 -8.33 -4.81
N PHE A 12 11.28 -8.02 -5.17
CA PHE A 12 11.67 -7.57 -6.50
C PHE A 12 13.07 -8.10 -6.84
N GLU A 13 13.43 -8.02 -8.11
CA GLU A 13 14.70 -8.49 -8.63
C GLU A 13 15.51 -7.31 -9.15
N ILE A 14 16.82 -7.34 -8.89
CA ILE A 14 17.78 -6.33 -9.32
C ILE A 14 19.02 -7.00 -9.90
N THR A 15 19.81 -6.21 -10.61
CA THR A 15 21.21 -6.50 -10.91
C THR A 15 22.08 -5.50 -10.16
N LEU A 16 23.35 -5.85 -9.94
CA LEU A 16 24.35 -5.00 -9.31
C LEU A 16 25.40 -4.62 -10.35
N ASP A 17 25.95 -3.41 -10.28
CA ASP A 17 26.96 -2.96 -11.23
C ASP A 17 28.35 -3.40 -10.77
N SER A 18 29.09 -4.10 -11.64
CA SER A 18 30.42 -4.58 -11.33
C SER A 18 31.38 -3.43 -11.07
N GLN A 19 32.14 -3.51 -9.97
CA GLN A 19 33.24 -2.58 -9.71
C GLN A 19 34.54 -3.04 -10.38
N GLY A 20 34.71 -4.35 -10.57
CA GLY A 20 35.85 -4.93 -11.29
C GLY A 20 35.84 -4.60 -12.78
N THR A 21 34.64 -4.56 -13.39
CA THR A 21 34.43 -4.14 -14.78
C THR A 21 33.30 -3.10 -14.85
N PRO A 22 33.58 -1.81 -14.57
CA PRO A 22 32.57 -0.77 -14.54
C PRO A 22 31.76 -0.69 -15.85
N GLY A 23 30.43 -0.70 -15.72
CA GLY A 23 29.49 -0.70 -16.85
C GLY A 23 28.94 -2.08 -17.21
N GLU A 24 29.41 -3.13 -16.56
CA GLU A 24 28.85 -4.48 -16.67
C GLU A 24 28.08 -4.90 -15.41
N ILE A 25 27.22 -5.91 -15.55
CA ILE A 25 26.51 -6.52 -14.43
C ILE A 25 27.48 -7.41 -13.64
N GLN A 26 27.45 -7.30 -12.32
CA GLN A 26 28.18 -8.20 -11.44
C GLN A 26 27.54 -9.59 -11.46
N VAL A 27 28.30 -10.56 -11.96
CA VAL A 27 27.93 -11.98 -11.95
C VAL A 27 28.48 -12.67 -10.70
N ASN A 28 27.77 -13.68 -10.21
CA ASN A 28 28.08 -14.39 -8.96
C ASN A 28 28.31 -13.47 -7.73
N PRO A 29 27.48 -12.43 -7.48
CA PRO A 29 27.72 -11.50 -6.39
C PRO A 29 27.69 -12.19 -5.02
N THR A 30 28.67 -11.87 -4.18
CA THR A 30 28.82 -12.46 -2.84
C THR A 30 27.95 -11.76 -1.81
N ILE A 31 26.66 -12.12 -1.71
CA ILE A 31 25.74 -11.42 -0.79
C ILE A 31 25.96 -11.82 0.69
N ALA A 32 26.22 -10.83 1.54
CA ALA A 32 26.43 -10.98 2.98
C ALA A 32 25.57 -10.02 3.82
N ALA A 33 25.43 -10.34 5.11
CA ALA A 33 24.71 -9.48 6.04
C ALA A 33 25.42 -8.12 6.17
N GLY A 34 24.66 -7.04 6.04
CA GLY A 34 25.17 -5.66 6.07
C GLY A 34 25.34 -5.01 4.71
N ASP A 35 25.32 -5.80 3.62
CA ASP A 35 25.39 -5.27 2.25
C ASP A 35 24.13 -4.50 1.86
N PHE A 36 22.98 -4.90 2.40
CA PHE A 36 21.69 -4.29 2.14
C PHE A 36 21.13 -3.64 3.39
N LYS A 37 20.88 -2.34 3.28
CA LYS A 37 20.31 -1.52 4.35
C LYS A 37 18.99 -0.93 3.90
N ILE A 38 18.10 -0.72 4.86
CA ILE A 38 16.80 -0.12 4.61
C ILE A 38 16.68 1.24 5.31
N PHE A 39 16.15 2.20 4.56
CA PHE A 39 15.75 3.49 5.05
C PHE A 39 14.23 3.59 5.02
N ARG A 40 13.65 3.90 6.17
CA ARG A 40 12.22 4.10 6.38
C ARG A 40 11.92 5.59 6.43
N ASP A 41 11.18 6.08 5.45
CA ASP A 41 10.90 7.51 5.26
C ASP A 41 12.15 8.43 5.23
N GLY A 42 13.32 7.87 4.91
CA GLY A 42 14.61 8.58 4.87
C GLY A 42 15.46 8.44 6.13
N VAL A 43 14.99 7.71 7.14
CA VAL A 43 15.76 7.36 8.35
C VAL A 43 16.31 5.95 8.21
N LEU A 44 17.62 5.78 8.45
CA LEU A 44 18.24 4.45 8.46
C LEU A 44 17.62 3.59 9.56
N ASP A 45 17.06 2.45 9.20
CA ASP A 45 16.46 1.49 10.13
C ASP A 45 17.35 0.27 10.38
N GLY A 46 18.41 0.11 9.59
CA GLY A 46 19.42 -0.93 9.78
C GLY A 46 19.62 -1.79 8.54
N ASN A 47 19.98 -3.05 8.76
CA ASN A 47 20.10 -4.05 7.70
C ASN A 47 18.70 -4.53 7.30
N LEU A 48 18.56 -4.99 6.07
CA LEU A 48 17.33 -5.64 5.63
C LEU A 48 17.07 -6.90 6.47
N ASP A 49 15.85 -7.09 6.95
CA ASP A 49 15.46 -8.23 7.81
C ASP A 49 15.72 -9.58 7.11
N THR A 50 15.43 -9.63 5.82
CA THR A 50 15.65 -10.82 4.98
C THR A 50 16.89 -10.60 4.14
N LEU A 51 17.94 -11.41 4.34
CA LEU A 51 19.13 -11.37 3.50
C LEU A 51 18.75 -11.64 2.02
N PRO A 52 19.07 -10.73 1.09
CA PRO A 52 18.85 -10.98 -0.33
C PRO A 52 19.60 -12.21 -0.83
N SER A 53 19.10 -12.83 -1.90
CA SER A 53 19.65 -14.07 -2.44
C SER A 53 19.87 -13.98 -3.94
N VAL A 54 20.98 -14.52 -4.43
CA VAL A 54 21.23 -14.67 -5.87
C VAL A 54 20.27 -15.71 -6.44
N VAL A 55 19.45 -15.32 -7.41
CA VAL A 55 18.50 -16.19 -8.11
C VAL A 55 19.11 -16.75 -9.39
N ASP A 56 19.88 -15.93 -10.10
CA ASP A 56 20.62 -16.32 -11.29
C ASP A 56 22.03 -15.75 -11.23
N ALA A 57 22.99 -16.60 -10.90
CA ALA A 57 24.38 -16.19 -10.74
C ALA A 57 25.06 -15.85 -12.08
N SER A 58 24.63 -16.48 -13.18
CA SER A 58 25.18 -16.26 -14.52
C SER A 58 24.77 -14.90 -15.09
N HIS A 59 23.61 -14.40 -14.69
CA HIS A 59 23.09 -13.09 -15.11
C HIS A 59 23.11 -12.03 -13.98
N GLY A 60 23.63 -12.38 -12.79
CA GLY A 60 23.78 -11.45 -11.66
C GLY A 60 22.46 -11.01 -11.02
N VAL A 61 21.39 -11.81 -11.14
CA VAL A 61 20.06 -11.46 -10.64
C VAL A 61 19.97 -11.77 -9.15
N VAL A 62 19.65 -10.74 -8.36
CA VAL A 62 19.47 -10.83 -6.91
C VAL A 62 18.01 -10.54 -6.57
N LYS A 63 17.39 -11.42 -5.79
CA LYS A 63 16.07 -11.19 -5.22
C LYS A 63 16.18 -10.50 -3.87
N VAL A 64 15.48 -9.37 -3.76
CA VAL A 64 15.35 -8.59 -2.53
C VAL A 64 13.92 -8.77 -2.02
N THR A 65 13.78 -9.06 -0.74
CA THR A 65 12.47 -9.16 -0.07
C THR A 65 12.40 -8.14 1.06
N VAL A 66 11.37 -7.31 1.04
CA VAL A 66 11.06 -6.35 2.09
C VAL A 66 9.92 -6.91 2.93
N SER A 67 10.12 -6.98 4.24
CA SER A 67 9.17 -7.57 5.19
C SER A 67 7.95 -6.65 5.42
N SER A 68 6.86 -7.21 5.93
CA SER A 68 5.71 -6.40 6.36
C SER A 68 6.05 -5.47 7.52
N THR A 69 6.98 -5.85 8.40
CA THR A 69 7.50 -4.99 9.48
C THR A 69 8.17 -3.76 8.89
N GLU A 70 9.05 -3.98 7.91
CA GLU A 70 9.80 -2.96 7.19
C GLU A 70 8.92 -2.01 6.35
N THR A 71 7.68 -2.40 6.01
CA THR A 71 6.70 -1.55 5.31
C THR A 71 5.60 -0.97 6.20
N THR A 72 5.51 -1.37 7.48
CA THR A 72 4.43 -0.92 8.38
C THR A 72 4.63 0.53 8.80
N GLY A 73 3.63 1.39 8.61
CA GLY A 73 3.60 2.75 9.18
C GLY A 73 4.56 3.75 8.53
N VAL A 74 5.00 3.49 7.29
CA VAL A 74 5.91 4.35 6.53
C VAL A 74 5.38 4.63 5.13
N GLY A 75 5.61 5.82 4.58
CA GLY A 75 5.15 6.20 3.24
C GLY A 75 6.04 5.67 2.11
N ARG A 76 7.31 5.41 2.40
CA ARG A 76 8.28 4.87 1.45
C ARG A 76 9.38 4.07 2.15
N VAL A 77 9.96 3.17 1.39
CA VAL A 77 11.19 2.46 1.76
C VAL A 77 12.25 2.69 0.70
N CYS A 78 13.49 2.89 1.12
CA CYS A 78 14.65 2.91 0.23
C CYS A 78 15.63 1.83 0.65
N ILE A 79 15.98 0.96 -0.30
CA ILE A 79 16.96 -0.10 -0.11
C ILE A 79 18.27 0.42 -0.68
N GLN A 80 19.30 0.50 0.16
CA GLN A 80 20.66 0.77 -0.25
C GLN A 80 21.43 -0.54 -0.29
N ALA A 81 22.00 -0.86 -1.45
CA ALA A 81 22.96 -1.95 -1.62
C ALA A 81 24.37 -1.36 -1.68
N LYS A 82 25.27 -1.85 -0.86
CA LYS A 82 26.69 -1.52 -0.91
C LYS A 82 27.45 -2.71 -0.35
N ASP A 83 28.34 -3.27 -1.16
CA ASP A 83 29.27 -4.29 -0.68
C ASP A 83 30.05 -3.76 0.52
N GLN A 84 29.79 -4.32 1.70
CA GLN A 84 30.40 -3.86 2.95
C GLN A 84 31.86 -4.30 3.03
N ALA A 85 32.24 -5.43 2.41
CA ALA A 85 33.51 -6.10 2.69
C ALA A 85 34.17 -6.85 1.50
N GLY A 86 33.85 -6.52 0.26
CA GLY A 86 34.42 -7.14 -0.94
C GLY A 86 34.86 -6.17 -2.04
N SER A 87 34.26 -4.97 -2.13
CA SER A 87 34.39 -4.05 -3.27
C SER A 87 34.13 -4.72 -4.64
N GLU A 88 33.22 -5.69 -4.67
CA GLU A 88 32.87 -6.46 -5.86
C GLU A 88 31.90 -5.68 -6.77
N TRP A 89 30.98 -4.91 -6.18
CA TRP A 89 30.02 -4.07 -6.90
C TRP A 89 29.88 -2.66 -6.34
N PHE A 90 29.42 -1.72 -7.18
CA PHE A 90 29.16 -0.34 -6.78
C PHE A 90 27.91 -0.19 -5.92
N GLY A 91 27.90 0.87 -5.11
CA GLY A 91 26.75 1.23 -4.29
C GLY A 91 25.57 1.68 -5.14
N ASN A 92 24.40 1.13 -4.84
CA ASN A 92 23.15 1.38 -5.54
C ASN A 92 21.98 1.61 -4.57
N SER A 93 20.90 2.22 -5.03
CA SER A 93 19.70 2.38 -4.20
C SER A 93 18.40 2.40 -5.00
N TRP A 94 17.37 1.77 -4.44
CA TRP A 94 16.02 1.73 -5.02
C TRP A 94 15.00 2.20 -4.00
N THR A 95 14.15 3.16 -4.40
CA THR A 95 13.08 3.68 -3.56
C THR A 95 11.72 3.22 -4.08
N PHE A 96 10.89 2.73 -3.17
CA PHE A 96 9.51 2.35 -3.43
C PHE A 96 8.59 3.21 -2.58
N PHE A 97 7.62 3.84 -3.23
CA PHE A 97 6.50 4.48 -2.53
C PHE A 97 5.46 3.40 -2.20
N LEU A 98 4.95 3.46 -0.97
CA LEU A 98 4.00 2.48 -0.48
C LEU A 98 2.59 3.07 -0.53
N GLU A 99 1.66 2.30 -1.08
CA GLU A 99 0.24 2.60 -0.96
C GLU A 99 -0.21 2.37 0.48
N THR A 100 -1.03 3.28 1.00
CA THR A 100 -1.61 3.08 2.34
C THR A 100 -2.77 2.09 2.23
N PRO A 101 -2.83 1.03 3.06
CA PRO A 101 -3.99 0.16 3.17
C PRO A 101 -5.23 1.02 3.42
N ARG A 102 -6.17 0.96 2.48
CA ARG A 102 -7.37 1.78 2.54
C ARG A 102 -8.44 1.03 3.34
N ALA A 103 -8.87 1.63 4.45
CA ALA A 103 -10.07 1.18 5.14
C ALA A 103 -11.33 1.68 4.41
N GLU A 104 -12.43 0.94 4.51
CA GLU A 104 -13.72 1.46 4.08
C GLU A 104 -14.12 2.66 4.95
N PRO A 105 -14.91 3.61 4.40
CA PRO A 105 -15.40 4.74 5.17
C PRO A 105 -16.10 4.30 6.45
N GLY A 106 -15.81 4.98 7.56
CA GLY A 106 -16.51 4.79 8.82
C GLY A 106 -17.91 5.43 8.80
N GLN A 107 -18.67 5.23 9.88
CA GLN A 107 -19.97 5.87 10.07
C GLN A 107 -19.84 7.40 10.20
N GLY A 108 -20.63 8.15 9.43
CA GLY A 108 -20.66 9.62 9.52
C GLY A 108 -20.67 10.29 8.15
N ALA A 109 -20.84 11.62 8.15
CA ALA A 109 -20.72 12.37 6.91
C ALA A 109 -19.23 12.47 6.60
N PRO A 110 -18.82 12.36 5.32
CA PRO A 110 -17.50 12.82 4.94
C PRO A 110 -17.35 14.26 5.45
N PRO A 111 -16.29 14.58 6.21
CA PRO A 111 -15.98 15.95 6.58
C PRO A 111 -16.02 16.86 5.34
N ALA A 112 -16.49 18.10 5.49
CA ALA A 112 -16.49 19.05 4.36
C ALA A 112 -15.06 19.21 3.77
N SER A 113 -14.06 19.15 4.65
CA SER A 113 -12.62 19.18 4.37
C SER A 113 -11.99 17.79 4.14
N ALA A 114 -12.79 16.75 3.92
CA ALA A 114 -12.28 15.43 3.56
C ALA A 114 -11.45 15.51 2.27
N THR A 115 -10.43 14.65 2.20
CA THR A 115 -9.62 14.53 0.98
C THR A 115 -10.50 14.08 -0.19
N THR A 116 -10.11 14.39 -1.43
CA THR A 116 -10.85 13.93 -2.61
C THR A 116 -10.96 12.40 -2.63
N GLN A 117 -9.92 11.71 -2.15
CA GLN A 117 -9.90 10.25 -2.07
C GLN A 117 -10.96 9.74 -1.09
N GLU A 118 -11.00 10.29 0.13
CA GLU A 118 -12.05 9.94 1.11
C GLU A 118 -13.46 10.21 0.55
N LYS A 119 -13.67 11.28 -0.21
CA LYS A 119 -14.96 11.56 -0.87
C LYS A 119 -15.31 10.50 -1.93
N VAL A 120 -14.34 10.05 -2.72
CA VAL A 120 -14.52 8.93 -3.67
C VAL A 120 -14.87 7.65 -2.92
N ASP A 121 -14.34 7.46 -1.72
CA ASP A 121 -14.56 6.27 -0.91
C ASP A 121 -16.00 6.16 -0.44
N TYR A 122 -16.56 7.26 0.07
CA TYR A 122 -17.97 7.33 0.42
C TYR A 122 -18.89 7.16 -0.81
N LEU A 123 -18.49 7.65 -1.99
CA LEU A 123 -19.24 7.45 -3.23
C LEU A 123 -19.25 5.97 -3.65
N TYR A 124 -18.09 5.32 -3.60
CA TYR A 124 -17.95 3.89 -3.90
C TYR A 124 -18.81 3.05 -2.95
N ALA A 125 -18.68 3.26 -1.63
CA ALA A 125 -19.48 2.57 -0.64
C ALA A 125 -20.99 2.79 -0.84
N THR A 126 -21.40 4.00 -1.26
CA THR A 126 -22.80 4.30 -1.59
C THR A 126 -23.31 3.48 -2.79
N ALA A 127 -22.49 3.33 -3.82
CA ALA A 127 -22.83 2.58 -5.01
C ALA A 127 -22.99 1.08 -4.71
N ILE A 128 -22.03 0.47 -4.02
CA ILE A 128 -21.97 -0.99 -3.84
C ILE A 128 -22.59 -1.51 -2.55
N GLY A 129 -22.73 -0.67 -1.52
CA GLY A 129 -23.17 -1.06 -0.19
C GLY A 129 -24.58 -1.67 -0.18
N LYS A 130 -24.82 -2.58 0.77
CA LYS A 130 -26.16 -3.13 1.06
C LYS A 130 -27.15 -1.99 1.27
N LYS A 131 -28.37 -2.15 0.79
CA LYS A 131 -29.44 -1.16 0.92
C LYS A 131 -30.66 -1.80 1.58
N THR A 132 -31.20 -1.17 2.62
CA THR A 132 -32.47 -1.60 3.23
C THR A 132 -33.45 -0.45 3.22
N ASN A 133 -34.74 -0.76 3.07
CA ASN A 133 -35.83 0.20 3.19
C ASN A 133 -36.70 -0.23 4.39
N ASP A 134 -36.93 0.68 5.34
CA ASP A 134 -37.77 0.45 6.52
C ASP A 134 -39.07 1.30 6.54
N ALA A 135 -39.54 1.70 5.35
CA ALA A 135 -40.67 2.58 5.09
C ALA A 135 -40.51 4.04 5.55
N SER A 136 -39.51 4.35 6.38
CA SER A 136 -39.18 5.73 6.76
C SER A 136 -37.84 6.18 6.18
N HIS A 137 -36.92 5.23 5.94
CA HIS A 137 -35.62 5.51 5.38
C HIS A 137 -35.17 4.42 4.39
N VAL A 138 -34.41 4.85 3.39
CA VAL A 138 -33.43 3.98 2.72
C VAL A 138 -32.10 4.12 3.45
N LYS A 139 -31.57 3.01 3.98
CA LYS A 139 -30.28 2.95 4.66
C LYS A 139 -29.25 2.30 3.74
N ILE A 140 -28.07 2.89 3.65
CA ILE A 140 -26.93 2.36 2.91
C ILE A 140 -25.87 1.96 3.92
N TYR A 141 -25.42 0.72 3.83
CA TYR A 141 -24.47 0.14 4.77
C TYR A 141 -23.06 0.09 4.18
N ALA A 142 -22.07 0.11 5.06
CA ALA A 142 -20.71 -0.25 4.73
C ALA A 142 -20.62 -1.73 4.29
N ALA A 143 -19.44 -2.13 3.81
CA ALA A 143 -19.19 -3.50 3.36
C ALA A 143 -19.42 -4.57 4.45
N ASP A 144 -19.34 -4.20 5.72
CA ASP A 144 -19.64 -5.08 6.86
C ASP A 144 -21.14 -5.48 6.96
N GLY A 145 -22.01 -4.81 6.21
CA GLY A 145 -23.45 -5.07 6.16
C GLY A 145 -24.24 -4.67 7.41
N THR A 146 -23.61 -4.02 8.39
CA THR A 146 -24.18 -3.65 9.69
C THR A 146 -24.04 -2.16 10.02
N THR A 147 -22.96 -1.52 9.59
CA THR A 147 -22.70 -0.10 9.81
C THR A 147 -23.46 0.75 8.79
N VAL A 148 -24.37 1.63 9.23
CA VAL A 148 -25.08 2.57 8.35
C VAL A 148 -24.19 3.77 8.06
N LEU A 149 -23.88 4.02 6.79
CA LEU A 149 -23.12 5.19 6.35
C LEU A 149 -24.04 6.40 6.15
N PHE A 150 -25.12 6.19 5.40
CA PHE A 150 -26.09 7.22 5.04
C PHE A 150 -27.51 6.68 5.14
N LYS A 151 -28.44 7.56 5.49
CA LYS A 151 -29.88 7.33 5.37
C LYS A 151 -30.54 8.43 4.57
N LEU A 152 -31.47 8.06 3.71
CA LEU A 152 -32.32 8.98 2.97
C LEU A 152 -33.72 8.86 3.54
N PRO A 153 -34.32 9.94 4.06
CA PRO A 153 -35.71 9.90 4.47
C PRO A 153 -36.56 9.63 3.23
N ILE A 154 -37.57 8.77 3.37
CA ILE A 154 -38.52 8.51 2.29
C ILE A 154 -39.92 8.88 2.70
N ASN A 155 -40.68 9.37 1.73
CA ASN A 155 -42.10 9.65 1.88
C ASN A 155 -42.87 9.10 0.69
N GLU A 156 -44.04 8.53 0.96
CA GLU A 156 -44.99 8.07 -0.04
C GLU A 156 -46.13 9.07 -0.18
N SER A 157 -46.43 9.48 -1.40
CA SER A 157 -47.63 10.26 -1.70
C SER A 157 -48.12 9.89 -3.09
N GLY A 158 -49.41 9.56 -3.20
CA GLY A 158 -50.05 9.27 -4.48
C GLY A 158 -49.38 8.15 -5.29
N GLY A 159 -48.80 7.14 -4.63
CA GLY A 159 -48.09 6.03 -5.28
C GLY A 159 -46.67 6.36 -5.76
N THR A 160 -46.11 7.50 -5.34
CA THR A 160 -44.73 7.89 -5.61
C THR A 160 -43.92 7.92 -4.32
N THR A 161 -42.86 7.10 -4.28
CA THR A 161 -41.80 7.19 -3.26
C THR A 161 -40.84 8.32 -3.63
N THR A 162 -40.67 9.29 -2.74
CA THR A 162 -39.61 10.29 -2.86
C THR A 162 -38.55 10.01 -1.81
N ALA A 163 -37.28 10.01 -2.23
CA ALA A 163 -36.14 9.98 -1.31
C ALA A 163 -35.58 11.40 -1.16
N GLY A 164 -35.47 11.87 0.07
CA GLY A 164 -34.87 13.16 0.41
C GLY A 164 -33.33 13.11 0.41
N THR A 165 -32.72 14.22 0.83
CA THR A 165 -31.26 14.34 0.91
C THR A 165 -30.66 13.30 1.86
N ALA A 166 -29.57 12.66 1.44
CA ALA A 166 -28.81 11.76 2.29
C ALA A 166 -28.29 12.51 3.52
N VAL A 167 -28.66 12.02 4.70
CA VAL A 167 -28.10 12.45 5.98
C VAL A 167 -27.18 11.35 6.50
N SER A 168 -26.08 11.76 7.11
CA SER A 168 -25.10 10.84 7.66
C SER A 168 -25.41 10.41 9.08
N GLY A 169 -24.91 9.24 9.47
CA GLY A 169 -25.03 8.73 10.84
C GLY A 169 -26.23 7.81 11.04
N PRO A 170 -26.38 7.25 12.26
CA PRO A 170 -27.44 6.29 12.59
C PRO A 170 -28.82 6.96 12.53
#